data_AF-A0A851H8X3-F1
#
_entry.id   AF-A0A851H8X3-F1
#
_cell.length_a   1.000
_cell.length_b   1.000
_cell.length_c   1.000
_cell.angle_alpha   90.00
_cell.angle_beta   90.00
_cell.angle_gamma   90.00
#
_symmetry.space_group_name_H-M   'P 1'
#
loop_
_entity.id
_entity.type
_entity.pdbx_description
1 polymer ?
#
loop_
_entity_poly.entity_id
_entity_poly.type
_entity_poly.pdbx_seq_one_letter_code
_entity_poly.pdbx_strand_id
1 'polypeptide(L)'
;MSRKNEVLAVTSHDDPGKAVAKAVNAPDTRAAITLMEIYNKGPFSGPTPPDLEAQMGAVIDRGKAIIAGDMRLSETTLISQAQVLDGIFHLMAQRAISNIGSSLESTERYMKMAMKAQSQCRATLETLSEVKNPRVAVFANQANVTSGPQQVNNGTPSPAPARSDSAAGVNMTNELLEYQDGERLDTGTPRQAGRAHQTVETVGEKHRATHRRRQGSQ
;
A
#
# COMPACT_ATOMS: atom_id res chain seq x y z
N MET A 1 -11.29 -34.99 6.04
CA MET A 1 -11.92 -34.73 4.73
C MET A 1 -10.87 -34.12 3.81
N SER A 2 -10.34 -34.91 2.88
CA SER A 2 -9.24 -34.52 1.98
C SER A 2 -9.79 -33.61 0.88
N ARG A 3 -9.39 -32.33 0.86
CA ARG A 3 -9.64 -31.45 -0.29
C ARG A 3 -8.84 -32.02 -1.46
N LYS A 4 -9.52 -32.69 -2.37
CA LYS A 4 -8.93 -33.08 -3.65
C LYS A 4 -8.44 -31.81 -4.32
N ASN A 5 -7.16 -31.81 -4.70
CA ASN A 5 -6.52 -30.73 -5.43
C ASN A 5 -7.18 -30.61 -6.80
N GLU A 6 -8.20 -29.77 -6.90
CA GLU A 6 -9.02 -29.56 -8.10
C GLU A 6 -8.39 -28.56 -9.06
N VAL A 7 -7.06 -28.39 -9.01
CA VAL A 7 -6.35 -27.35 -9.77
C VAL A 7 -6.22 -27.70 -11.25
N LEU A 8 -6.50 -28.95 -11.64
CA LEU A 8 -6.38 -29.43 -13.02
C LEU A 8 -7.43 -30.49 -13.37
N ALA A 9 -8.69 -30.29 -12.97
CA ALA A 9 -9.76 -31.07 -13.59
C ALA A 9 -10.10 -30.41 -14.94
N VAL A 10 -9.32 -30.71 -15.98
CA VAL A 10 -9.88 -30.70 -17.34
C VAL A 10 -10.95 -31.78 -17.33
N THR A 11 -12.18 -31.37 -17.03
CA THR A 11 -13.30 -32.30 -16.98
C THR A 11 -13.54 -32.78 -18.40
N SER A 12 -13.80 -34.08 -18.60
CA SER A 12 -14.04 -34.70 -19.91
C SER A 12 -15.26 -34.13 -20.67
N HIS A 13 -15.92 -33.11 -20.11
CA HIS A 13 -17.06 -32.38 -20.67
C HIS A 13 -16.72 -30.96 -21.15
N ASP A 14 -15.48 -30.47 -20.95
CA ASP A 14 -15.09 -29.18 -21.51
C ASP A 14 -14.91 -29.29 -23.04
N ASP A 15 -15.43 -28.30 -23.78
CA ASP A 15 -15.09 -28.08 -25.19
C ASP A 15 -13.56 -28.11 -25.37
N PRO A 16 -13.00 -28.80 -26.39
CA PRO A 16 -11.55 -28.93 -26.57
C PRO A 16 -10.81 -27.59 -26.56
N GLY A 17 -11.39 -26.54 -27.13
CA GLY A 17 -10.80 -25.20 -27.10
C GLY A 17 -10.72 -24.62 -25.69
N LYS A 18 -11.77 -24.83 -24.87
CA LYS A 18 -11.80 -24.41 -23.47
C LYS A 18 -10.84 -25.20 -22.59
N ALA A 19 -10.71 -26.50 -22.82
CA ALA A 19 -9.75 -27.36 -22.13
C ALA A 19 -8.30 -26.91 -22.36
N VAL A 20 -7.94 -26.64 -23.61
CA VAL A 20 -6.61 -26.11 -23.97
C VAL A 20 -6.39 -24.73 -23.36
N ALA A 21 -7.39 -23.85 -23.42
CA ALA A 21 -7.28 -22.51 -22.82
C ALA A 21 -7.04 -22.57 -21.30
N LYS A 22 -7.69 -23.50 -20.58
CA LYS A 22 -7.44 -23.70 -19.14
C LYS A 22 -6.01 -24.16 -18.88
N ALA A 23 -5.51 -25.14 -19.63
CA ALA A 23 -4.16 -25.65 -19.49
C ALA A 23 -3.10 -24.57 -19.77
N VAL A 24 -3.21 -23.84 -20.88
CA VAL A 24 -2.26 -22.78 -21.26
C VAL A 24 -2.25 -21.63 -20.26
N ASN A 25 -3.40 -21.32 -19.65
CA ASN A 25 -3.49 -20.24 -18.66
C ASN A 25 -3.20 -20.68 -17.22
N ALA A 26 -2.97 -21.96 -16.98
CA ALA A 26 -2.65 -22.47 -15.66
C ALA A 26 -1.33 -21.83 -15.16
N PRO A 27 -1.29 -21.28 -13.93
CA PRO A 27 -0.13 -20.54 -13.43
C PRO A 27 1.18 -21.33 -13.47
N ASP A 28 1.10 -22.61 -13.15
CA ASP A 28 2.18 -23.60 -13.20
C ASP A 28 2.67 -23.84 -14.63
N THR A 29 1.76 -23.96 -15.60
CA THR A 29 2.13 -24.12 -17.03
C THR A 29 2.85 -22.89 -17.55
N ARG A 30 2.32 -21.68 -17.30
CA ARG A 30 2.95 -20.42 -17.75
C ARG A 30 4.30 -20.19 -17.07
N ALA A 31 4.38 -20.47 -15.76
CA ALA A 31 5.63 -20.36 -15.01
C ALA A 31 6.68 -21.34 -15.56
N ALA A 32 6.30 -22.60 -15.80
CA ALA A 32 7.19 -23.62 -16.32
C ALA A 32 7.75 -23.26 -17.71
N ILE A 33 6.89 -22.84 -18.65
CA ILE A 33 7.31 -22.39 -19.99
C ILE A 33 8.32 -21.23 -19.87
N THR A 34 8.03 -20.26 -19.00
CA THR A 34 8.92 -19.11 -18.79
C THR A 34 10.25 -19.53 -18.18
N LEU A 35 10.25 -20.44 -17.21
CA LEU A 35 11.46 -20.96 -16.56
C LEU A 35 12.30 -21.81 -17.52
N MET A 36 11.68 -22.57 -18.43
CA MET A 36 12.39 -23.27 -19.52
C MET A 36 13.08 -22.26 -20.44
N GLU A 37 12.39 -21.20 -20.83
CA GLU A 37 12.96 -20.18 -21.70
C GLU A 37 14.13 -19.44 -21.03
N ILE A 38 14.01 -19.13 -19.74
CA ILE A 38 15.08 -18.56 -18.93
C ILE A 38 16.27 -19.54 -18.85
N TYR A 39 16.04 -20.83 -18.69
CA TYR A 39 17.12 -21.82 -18.69
C TYR A 39 17.83 -21.87 -20.05
N ASN A 40 17.05 -21.95 -21.15
CA ASN A 40 17.58 -22.08 -22.51
C ASN A 40 18.39 -20.86 -22.96
N LYS A 41 17.96 -19.66 -22.56
CA LYS A 41 18.63 -18.39 -22.93
C LYS A 41 19.55 -17.85 -21.85
N GLY A 42 19.55 -18.47 -20.67
CA GLY A 42 20.23 -17.97 -19.50
C GLY A 42 21.65 -18.51 -19.33
N PRO A 43 22.41 -17.92 -18.40
CA PRO A 43 23.77 -18.34 -18.09
C PRO A 43 23.84 -19.70 -17.37
N PHE A 44 22.69 -20.30 -17.06
CA PHE A 44 22.57 -21.57 -16.33
C PHE A 44 22.22 -22.76 -17.24
N SER A 45 22.28 -22.58 -18.57
CA SER A 45 22.09 -23.69 -19.50
C SER A 45 23.16 -24.77 -19.29
N GLY A 46 22.74 -26.02 -19.38
CA GLY A 46 23.55 -27.21 -19.13
C GLY A 46 23.10 -28.40 -19.98
N PRO A 47 23.81 -29.52 -19.91
CA PRO A 47 23.62 -30.65 -20.83
C PRO A 47 22.24 -31.32 -20.71
N THR A 48 21.54 -31.10 -19.59
CA THR A 48 20.25 -31.72 -19.30
C THR A 48 19.18 -30.65 -19.06
N PRO A 49 18.61 -30.06 -20.12
CA PRO A 49 17.50 -29.12 -19.97
C PRO A 49 16.29 -29.82 -19.33
N PRO A 50 15.64 -29.20 -18.33
CA PRO A 50 14.43 -29.76 -17.77
C PRO A 50 13.29 -29.63 -18.80
N ASP A 51 12.50 -30.69 -18.94
CA ASP A 51 11.30 -30.66 -19.76
C ASP A 51 10.16 -29.90 -19.06
N LEU A 52 9.05 -29.71 -19.79
CA LEU A 52 7.90 -28.97 -19.30
C LEU A 52 7.29 -29.64 -18.06
N GLU A 53 7.22 -30.98 -18.05
CA GLU A 53 6.65 -31.73 -16.95
C GLU A 53 7.48 -31.57 -15.67
N ALA A 54 8.80 -31.68 -15.75
CA ALA A 54 9.70 -31.48 -14.62
C ALA A 54 9.61 -30.05 -14.07
N GLN A 55 9.52 -29.04 -14.95
CA GLN A 55 9.37 -27.64 -14.52
C GLN A 55 8.02 -27.36 -13.88
N MET A 56 6.93 -27.89 -14.45
CA MET A 56 5.60 -27.79 -13.85
C MET A 56 5.56 -28.48 -12.49
N GLY A 57 6.11 -29.70 -12.39
CA GLY A 57 6.23 -30.45 -11.15
C GLY A 57 6.96 -29.65 -10.06
N ALA A 58 8.10 -29.04 -10.40
CA ALA A 58 8.84 -28.20 -9.46
C ALA A 58 8.04 -26.98 -8.98
N VAL A 59 7.27 -26.32 -9.85
CA VAL A 59 6.41 -25.18 -9.46
C VAL A 59 5.27 -25.64 -8.56
N ILE A 60 4.63 -26.76 -8.90
CA ILE A 60 3.55 -27.36 -8.11
C ILE A 60 4.07 -27.74 -6.71
N ASP A 61 5.23 -28.37 -6.60
CA ASP A 61 5.79 -28.81 -5.33
C ASP A 61 6.16 -27.64 -4.42
N ARG A 62 6.64 -26.53 -4.98
CA ARG A 62 6.80 -25.26 -4.23
C ARG A 62 5.47 -24.76 -3.69
N GLY A 63 4.41 -24.79 -4.49
CA GLY A 63 3.06 -24.43 -4.05
C GLY A 63 2.56 -25.32 -2.91
N LYS A 64 2.76 -26.65 -3.02
CA LYS A 64 2.42 -27.60 -1.96
C LYS A 64 3.20 -27.34 -0.67
N ALA A 65 4.49 -27.03 -0.75
CA ALA A 65 5.31 -26.72 0.41
C ALA A 65 4.77 -25.50 1.18
N ILE A 66 4.41 -24.43 0.47
CA ILE A 66 3.79 -23.24 1.06
C ILE A 66 2.44 -23.57 1.70
N ILE A 67 1.58 -24.35 1.02
CA ILE A 67 0.30 -24.80 1.57
C ILE A 67 0.48 -25.65 2.84
N ALA A 68 1.57 -26.43 2.91
CA ALA A 68 1.96 -27.20 4.09
C ALA A 68 2.64 -26.36 5.19
N GLY A 69 2.81 -25.05 4.99
CA GLY A 69 3.40 -24.13 5.95
C GLY A 69 4.93 -24.01 5.90
N ASP A 70 5.59 -24.60 4.89
CA ASP A 70 7.03 -24.42 4.69
C ASP A 70 7.33 -23.17 3.85
N MET A 71 7.73 -22.10 4.53
CA MET A 71 8.05 -20.81 3.92
C MET A 71 9.54 -20.60 3.65
N ARG A 72 10.42 -21.55 4.00
CA ARG A 72 11.89 -21.36 3.98
C ARG A 72 12.42 -20.91 2.63
N LEU A 73 11.90 -21.48 1.54
CA LEU A 73 12.31 -21.10 0.18
C LEU A 73 11.88 -19.66 -0.15
N SER A 74 10.66 -19.27 0.21
CA SER A 74 10.15 -17.91 0.00
C SER A 74 10.93 -16.89 0.83
N GLU A 75 11.22 -17.19 2.10
CA GLU A 75 12.06 -16.35 2.97
C GLU A 75 13.46 -16.18 2.39
N THR A 76 14.09 -17.28 1.98
CA THR A 76 15.41 -17.29 1.34
C THR A 76 15.41 -16.49 0.04
N THR A 77 14.36 -16.62 -0.76
CA THR A 77 14.22 -15.88 -2.02
C THR A 77 14.11 -14.37 -1.76
N LEU A 78 13.27 -13.95 -0.82
CA LEU A 78 13.07 -12.53 -0.50
C LEU A 78 14.35 -11.90 0.09
N ILE A 79 15.06 -12.59 0.99
CA ILE A 79 16.32 -12.06 1.53
C ILE A 79 17.40 -11.96 0.45
N SER A 80 17.52 -12.95 -0.44
CA SER A 80 18.45 -12.88 -1.58
C SER A 80 18.10 -11.75 -2.54
N GLN A 81 16.83 -11.53 -2.84
CA GLN A 81 16.38 -10.40 -3.67
C GLN A 81 16.70 -9.05 -3.02
N ALA A 82 16.43 -8.90 -1.72
CA ALA A 82 16.78 -7.69 -0.98
C ALA A 82 18.30 -7.41 -1.04
N GLN A 83 19.12 -8.44 -0.85
CA GLN A 83 20.57 -8.32 -0.94
C GLN A 83 21.06 -7.90 -2.34
N VAL A 84 20.48 -8.46 -3.41
CA VAL A 84 20.81 -8.05 -4.78
C VAL A 84 20.40 -6.60 -5.03
N LEU A 85 19.22 -6.18 -4.58
CA LEU A 85 18.74 -4.81 -4.72
C LEU A 85 19.62 -3.80 -3.95
N ASP A 86 20.08 -4.18 -2.76
CA ASP A 86 21.05 -3.40 -1.99
C ASP A 86 22.39 -3.25 -2.74
N GLY A 87 22.90 -4.34 -3.32
CA GLY A 87 24.09 -4.31 -4.17
C GLY A 87 23.92 -3.40 -5.40
N ILE A 88 22.76 -3.46 -6.07
CA ILE A 88 22.43 -2.58 -7.20
C ILE A 88 22.37 -1.11 -6.76
N PHE A 89 21.79 -0.82 -5.60
CA PHE A 89 21.79 0.54 -5.03
C PHE A 89 23.22 1.07 -4.89
N HIS A 90 24.10 0.32 -4.22
CA HIS A 90 25.49 0.72 -4.03
C HIS A 90 26.24 0.90 -5.36
N LEU A 91 26.07 -0.03 -6.31
CA LEU A 91 26.72 0.05 -7.62
C LEU A 91 26.26 1.29 -8.41
N MET A 92 24.96 1.58 -8.42
CA MET A 92 24.42 2.75 -9.12
C MET A 92 24.81 4.06 -8.42
N ALA A 93 24.82 4.09 -7.09
CA ALA A 93 25.26 5.26 -6.33
C ALA A 93 26.74 5.59 -6.59
N GLN A 94 27.61 4.57 -6.61
CA GLN A 94 29.02 4.76 -6.98
C GLN A 94 29.17 5.29 -8.41
N ARG A 95 28.42 4.73 -9.38
CA ARG A 95 28.41 5.23 -10.76
C ARG A 95 27.93 6.68 -10.85
N ALA A 96 26.92 7.07 -10.07
CA ALA A 96 26.47 8.45 -10.00
C ALA A 96 27.58 9.37 -9.49
N ILE A 97 28.23 9.01 -8.37
CA ILE A 97 29.32 9.79 -7.77
C ILE A 97 30.47 9.99 -8.77
N SER A 98 30.87 8.95 -9.50
CA SER A 98 31.92 9.05 -10.51
C SER A 98 31.58 9.97 -11.68
N ASN A 99 30.31 10.32 -11.89
CA ASN A 99 29.85 11.17 -12.99
C ASN A 99 29.46 12.60 -12.57
N ILE A 100 29.46 12.94 -11.27
CA ILE A 100 28.98 14.24 -10.75
C ILE A 100 29.66 15.44 -11.42
N GLY A 101 30.97 15.35 -11.67
CA GLY A 101 31.75 16.44 -12.27
C GLY A 101 31.80 16.44 -13.80
N SER A 102 31.36 15.36 -14.45
CA SER A 102 31.51 15.18 -15.90
C SER A 102 30.19 15.20 -16.65
N SER A 103 29.13 14.63 -16.08
CA SER A 103 27.82 14.52 -16.71
C SER A 103 26.71 14.52 -15.67
N LEU A 104 26.02 15.65 -15.57
CA LEU A 104 24.85 15.78 -14.70
C LEU A 104 23.72 14.82 -15.12
N GLU A 105 23.51 14.63 -16.43
CA GLU A 105 22.50 13.71 -16.96
C GLU A 105 22.77 12.25 -16.55
N SER A 106 24.01 11.79 -16.68
CA SER A 106 24.38 10.42 -16.28
C SER A 106 24.27 10.24 -14.77
N THR A 107 24.70 11.25 -14.01
CA THR A 107 24.55 11.29 -12.55
C THR A 107 23.09 11.15 -12.13
N GLU A 108 22.20 11.93 -12.72
CA GLU A 108 20.78 11.89 -12.42
C GLU A 108 20.16 10.53 -12.76
N ARG A 109 20.49 9.95 -13.92
CA ARG A 109 20.00 8.62 -14.33
C ARG A 109 20.41 7.53 -13.36
N TYR A 110 21.70 7.47 -13.01
CA TYR A 110 22.19 6.48 -12.05
C TYR A 110 21.62 6.70 -10.66
N MET A 111 21.50 7.95 -10.20
CA MET A 111 20.93 8.25 -8.89
C MET A 111 19.44 7.86 -8.82
N LYS A 112 18.67 8.08 -9.88
CA LYS A 112 17.27 7.61 -9.97
C LYS A 112 17.17 6.08 -9.89
N MET A 113 18.05 5.35 -10.60
CA MET A 113 18.09 3.88 -10.51
C MET A 113 18.49 3.41 -9.10
N ALA A 114 19.44 4.09 -8.45
CA ALA A 114 19.86 3.80 -7.09
C ALA A 114 18.69 3.95 -6.11
N MET A 115 18.01 5.11 -6.10
CA MET A 115 16.87 5.36 -5.22
C MET A 115 15.70 4.39 -5.48
N LYS A 116 15.50 3.95 -6.74
CA LYS A 116 14.53 2.90 -7.07
C LYS A 116 14.94 1.54 -6.51
N ALA A 117 16.21 1.16 -6.59
CA ALA A 117 16.70 -0.09 -6.02
C ALA A 117 16.54 -0.11 -4.48
N GLN A 118 16.89 1.00 -3.82
CA GLN A 118 16.70 1.18 -2.38
C GLN A 118 15.23 1.05 -1.97
N SER A 119 14.31 1.71 -2.69
CA SER A 119 12.88 1.66 -2.35
C SER A 119 12.30 0.24 -2.50
N GLN A 120 12.74 -0.50 -3.51
CA GLN A 120 12.33 -1.89 -3.71
C GLN A 120 12.98 -2.85 -2.71
N CYS A 121 14.23 -2.60 -2.28
CA CYS A 121 14.87 -3.36 -1.21
C CYS A 121 14.05 -3.26 0.08
N ARG A 122 13.69 -2.02 0.48
CA ARG A 122 12.81 -1.79 1.64
C ARG A 122 11.47 -2.52 1.50
N ALA A 123 10.79 -2.41 0.35
CA ALA A 123 9.52 -3.08 0.11
C ALA A 123 9.63 -4.62 0.21
N THR A 124 10.76 -5.18 -0.23
CA THR A 124 11.02 -6.63 -0.14
C THR A 124 11.19 -7.08 1.32
N LEU A 125 11.92 -6.29 2.13
CA LEU A 125 12.09 -6.57 3.56
C LEU A 125 10.79 -6.37 4.36
N GLU A 126 9.98 -5.37 3.99
CA GLU A 126 8.63 -5.18 4.54
C GLU A 126 7.74 -6.40 4.23
N THR A 127 7.76 -6.88 2.98
CA THR A 127 7.04 -8.10 2.58
C THR A 127 7.50 -9.31 3.39
N LEU A 128 8.81 -9.49 3.59
CA LEU A 128 9.34 -10.58 4.42
C LEU A 128 8.84 -10.47 5.87
N SER A 129 8.84 -9.27 6.44
CA SER A 129 8.33 -9.02 7.80
C SER A 129 6.83 -9.34 7.91
N GLU A 130 6.03 -8.93 6.92
CA GLU A 130 4.59 -9.21 6.86
C GLU A 130 4.29 -10.70 6.67
N VAL A 131 5.11 -11.41 5.89
CA VAL A 131 4.99 -12.87 5.74
C VAL A 131 5.28 -13.59 7.07
N LYS A 132 6.29 -13.15 7.82
CA LYS A 132 6.66 -13.78 9.11
C LYS A 132 5.69 -13.43 10.23
N ASN A 133 5.17 -12.21 10.24
CA ASN A 133 4.27 -11.70 11.25
C ASN A 133 3.09 -11.03 10.54
N PRO A 134 2.13 -11.81 10.03
CA PRO A 134 0.96 -11.24 9.38
C PRO A 134 0.27 -10.32 10.38
N ARG A 135 0.10 -9.05 10.01
CA ARG A 135 -0.64 -8.09 10.83
C ARG A 135 -2.06 -8.63 10.94
N VAL A 136 -2.39 -9.26 12.07
CA VAL A 136 -3.77 -9.60 12.38
C VAL A 136 -4.47 -8.27 12.53
N ALA A 137 -5.20 -7.86 11.49
CA ALA A 137 -6.22 -6.84 11.65
C ALA A 137 -7.19 -7.41 12.67
N VAL A 138 -7.02 -7.03 13.94
CA VAL A 138 -8.07 -7.18 14.94
C VAL A 138 -9.17 -6.27 14.44
N PHE A 139 -10.05 -6.81 13.61
CA PHE A 139 -11.40 -6.29 13.47
C PHE A 139 -12.02 -6.48 14.84
N ALA A 140 -11.71 -5.56 15.75
CA ALA A 140 -12.54 -5.33 16.90
C ALA A 140 -13.89 -5.03 16.28
N ASN A 141 -14.79 -6.02 16.27
CA ASN A 141 -16.20 -5.80 16.06
C ASN A 141 -16.53 -4.66 17.01
N GLN A 142 -16.74 -3.46 16.46
CA GLN A 142 -17.25 -2.34 17.22
C GLN A 142 -18.56 -2.87 17.80
N ALA A 143 -18.51 -3.26 19.08
CA ALA A 143 -19.65 -3.73 19.81
C ALA A 143 -20.61 -2.54 19.90
N ASN A 144 -21.61 -2.57 19.04
CA ASN A 144 -22.89 -1.87 19.11
C ASN A 144 -22.90 -0.59 19.96
N VAL A 145 -22.51 0.54 19.37
CA VAL A 145 -22.86 1.85 19.92
C VAL A 145 -24.33 2.11 19.62
N THR A 146 -25.19 1.82 20.59
CA THR A 146 -26.49 2.48 20.79
C THR A 146 -26.32 3.31 22.07
N SER A 147 -26.02 4.61 22.03
CA SER A 147 -26.86 5.78 21.72
C SER A 147 -28.09 5.97 22.62
N GLY A 148 -27.85 6.28 23.90
CA GLY A 148 -28.84 6.91 24.79
C GLY A 148 -30.03 6.04 25.23
N PRO A 149 -30.87 6.53 26.16
CA PRO A 149 -32.08 5.83 26.56
C PRO A 149 -33.10 5.83 25.42
N GLN A 150 -33.22 4.69 24.72
CA GLN A 150 -34.27 4.49 23.71
C GLN A 150 -35.62 4.27 24.41
N GLN A 151 -36.53 5.23 24.27
CA GLN A 151 -37.92 5.07 24.67
C GLN A 151 -38.76 4.55 23.50
N VAL A 152 -39.45 3.43 23.73
CA VAL A 152 -40.47 2.89 22.83
C VAL A 152 -41.85 3.30 23.34
N ASN A 153 -42.42 4.36 22.75
CA ASN A 153 -43.82 4.76 22.96
C ASN A 153 -44.64 4.31 21.75
N ASN A 154 -45.58 3.39 21.94
CA ASN A 154 -46.62 3.16 20.95
C ASN A 154 -47.98 2.83 21.62
N GLY A 155 -48.82 3.87 21.75
CA GLY A 155 -50.28 3.79 21.82
C GLY A 155 -50.93 3.83 23.21
N THR A 156 -51.68 4.91 23.50
CA THR A 156 -52.79 4.93 24.49
C THR A 156 -54.13 4.99 23.73
N PRO A 157 -55.23 4.46 24.32
CA PRO A 157 -56.05 5.28 25.22
C PRO A 157 -56.53 4.55 26.50
N SER A 158 -56.66 5.35 27.57
CA SER A 158 -57.38 5.11 28.85
C SER A 158 -58.89 4.80 28.62
N PRO A 159 -59.76 4.38 29.58
CA PRO A 159 -59.67 4.48 31.06
C PRO A 159 -60.31 3.36 31.93
N ALA A 160 -59.97 3.31 33.22
CA ALA A 160 -60.91 3.21 34.38
C ALA A 160 -60.16 2.97 35.72
N PRO A 161 -60.74 3.38 36.87
CA PRO A 161 -59.98 3.79 38.06
C PRO A 161 -60.00 2.77 39.21
N ALA A 162 -58.95 2.75 40.05
CA ALA A 162 -59.03 2.16 41.38
C ALA A 162 -58.00 2.75 42.36
N ARG A 163 -58.51 3.62 43.27
CA ARG A 163 -58.27 3.72 44.73
C ARG A 163 -56.82 3.59 45.26
N SER A 164 -56.24 4.69 45.72
CA SER A 164 -56.17 5.17 47.13
C SER A 164 -54.99 4.57 47.90
N ASP A 165 -53.99 5.41 48.21
CA ASP A 165 -53.73 5.92 49.57
C ASP A 165 -52.27 6.33 49.78
N SER A 166 -52.13 7.54 50.34
CA SER A 166 -51.11 7.97 51.30
C SER A 166 -49.65 8.21 50.89
N ALA A 167 -49.33 9.51 50.94
CA ALA A 167 -48.24 10.11 51.72
C ALA A 167 -46.82 10.25 51.13
N ALA A 168 -46.47 11.53 50.95
CA ALA A 168 -45.18 12.17 51.24
C ALA A 168 -43.96 11.84 50.35
N GLY A 169 -43.55 12.84 49.54
CA GLY A 169 -42.28 12.80 48.81
C GLY A 169 -41.95 14.08 48.04
N VAL A 170 -41.92 15.21 48.75
CA VAL A 170 -41.10 16.43 48.50
C VAL A 170 -41.07 17.02 47.08
N ASN A 171 -41.85 18.10 46.91
CA ASN A 171 -41.59 19.17 45.94
C ASN A 171 -40.38 20.00 46.39
N MET A 172 -39.41 20.24 45.50
CA MET A 172 -38.62 21.48 45.51
C MET A 172 -38.38 21.92 44.06
N THR A 173 -39.26 22.79 43.58
CA THR A 173 -39.13 23.58 42.36
C THR A 173 -38.33 24.87 42.64
N ASN A 174 -37.40 25.17 41.73
CA ASN A 174 -37.00 26.49 41.24
C ASN A 174 -36.69 27.62 42.24
N GLU A 175 -35.41 27.98 42.34
CA GLU A 175 -35.01 29.37 42.61
C GLU A 175 -34.19 29.90 41.43
N LEU A 176 -34.82 30.86 40.75
CA LEU A 176 -34.31 31.74 39.72
C LEU A 176 -33.59 32.91 40.42
N LEU A 177 -32.37 33.27 40.04
CA LEU A 177 -31.85 34.62 40.28
C LEU A 177 -30.88 35.04 39.16
N GLU A 178 -31.34 35.99 38.35
CA GLU A 178 -30.54 36.81 37.44
C GLU A 178 -29.93 38.00 38.20
N TYR A 179 -28.99 38.70 37.52
CA TYR A 179 -28.40 40.03 37.80
C TYR A 179 -27.26 40.09 38.85
N GLN A 180 -26.10 40.76 38.66
CA GLN A 180 -25.42 41.39 37.52
C GLN A 180 -23.99 41.82 37.94
N ASP A 181 -23.15 42.12 36.95
CA ASP A 181 -21.99 43.05 36.95
C ASP A 181 -20.60 42.63 37.45
N GLY A 182 -19.68 42.56 36.48
CA GLY A 182 -18.23 42.48 36.66
C GLY A 182 -17.50 42.18 35.34
N GLU A 183 -17.33 43.22 34.51
CA GLU A 183 -16.37 43.36 33.40
C GLU A 183 -16.04 42.16 32.49
N ARG A 184 -16.49 42.25 31.23
CA ARG A 184 -15.91 41.51 30.10
C ARG A 184 -14.51 42.04 29.81
N LEU A 185 -13.49 41.38 30.36
CA LEU A 185 -12.10 41.61 29.99
C LEU A 185 -11.76 40.89 28.68
N ASP A 186 -11.78 41.66 27.60
CA ASP A 186 -10.97 41.44 26.41
C ASP A 186 -9.48 41.44 26.80
N THR A 187 -8.79 40.34 26.53
CA THR A 187 -7.33 40.29 26.52
C THR A 187 -6.85 39.64 25.23
N GLY A 188 -6.93 40.40 24.14
CA GLY A 188 -6.27 40.04 22.90
C GLY A 188 -4.77 39.82 23.05
N THR A 189 -4.22 38.85 22.32
CA THR A 189 -3.01 39.02 21.51
C THR A 189 -2.99 37.98 20.37
N PRO A 190 -3.09 38.36 19.09
CA PRO A 190 -2.85 37.47 17.96
C PRO A 190 -1.34 37.23 17.78
N ARG A 191 -0.91 35.97 17.67
CA ARG A 191 0.49 35.64 17.37
C ARG A 191 0.70 35.49 15.86
N GLN A 192 1.82 36.05 15.42
CA GLN A 192 2.19 36.50 14.09
C GLN A 192 2.26 35.40 13.01
N ALA A 193 1.62 35.63 11.86
CA ALA A 193 1.90 34.92 10.62
C ALA A 193 3.20 35.46 10.00
N GLY A 194 4.21 34.61 9.86
CA GLY A 194 5.45 34.95 9.16
C GLY A 194 5.22 35.02 7.64
N ARG A 195 5.03 36.23 7.11
CA ARG A 195 5.24 36.53 5.69
C ARG A 195 6.43 37.46 5.55
N ALA A 196 7.58 36.91 5.20
CA ALA A 196 8.64 37.71 4.58
C ALA A 196 8.24 37.95 3.12
N HIS A 197 7.48 39.01 2.86
CA HIS A 197 7.37 39.59 1.52
C HIS A 197 8.56 40.54 1.34
N GLN A 198 9.52 40.14 0.52
CA GLN A 198 10.54 41.02 -0.02
C GLN A 198 9.91 41.79 -1.19
N THR A 199 9.72 43.09 -1.00
CA THR A 199 9.31 44.05 -2.01
C THR A 199 10.40 44.12 -3.08
N VAL A 200 10.09 43.74 -4.32
CA VAL A 200 10.98 44.00 -5.46
C VAL A 200 10.52 45.26 -6.18
N GLU A 201 11.46 46.19 -6.27
CA GLU A 201 11.36 47.48 -6.93
C GLU A 201 11.42 47.27 -8.44
N THR A 202 10.43 47.79 -9.18
CA THR A 202 10.49 47.88 -10.64
C THR A 202 11.17 49.18 -11.03
N VAL A 203 12.37 49.13 -11.61
CA VAL A 203 12.76 49.83 -12.88
C VAL A 203 14.25 49.66 -13.18
N GLY A 204 14.56 49.47 -14.47
CA GLY A 204 15.92 49.64 -15.00
C GLY A 204 16.13 48.99 -16.37
N GLU A 205 15.62 49.60 -17.45
CA GLU A 205 16.11 49.34 -18.81
C GLU A 205 17.60 49.73 -18.92
N LYS A 206 18.47 48.79 -19.31
CA LYS A 206 19.82 48.93 -19.90
C LYS A 206 20.52 47.57 -19.76
N HIS A 207 20.91 46.81 -20.79
CA HIS A 207 21.52 47.17 -22.05
C HIS A 207 21.22 46.12 -23.12
N ARG A 208 20.68 46.58 -24.24
CA ARG A 208 20.66 45.89 -25.54
C ARG A 208 22.02 46.09 -26.21
N ALA A 209 22.70 45.01 -26.55
CA ALA A 209 23.77 44.95 -27.55
C ALA A 209 23.36 43.81 -28.52
N THR A 210 22.81 44.05 -29.71
CA THR A 210 23.37 44.57 -30.98
C THR A 210 24.35 43.59 -31.66
N HIS A 211 23.93 43.09 -32.84
CA HIS A 211 24.61 42.24 -33.85
C HIS A 211 24.66 40.71 -33.58
N ARG A 212 24.46 39.80 -34.55
CA ARG A 212 24.44 39.84 -36.03
C ARG A 212 23.84 38.55 -36.63
N ARG A 213 23.10 38.68 -37.76
CA ARG A 213 23.05 37.82 -38.99
C ARG A 213 22.88 36.27 -38.88
N ARG A 214 21.81 35.66 -39.43
CA ARG A 214 21.64 35.08 -40.81
C ARG A 214 22.58 33.87 -41.03
N GLN A 215 22.15 32.66 -41.37
CA GLN A 215 21.31 32.22 -42.50
C GLN A 215 20.74 30.82 -42.24
N GLY A 216 19.50 30.60 -42.68
CA GLY A 216 19.05 29.26 -43.09
C GLY A 216 19.53 28.99 -44.52
N SER A 217 19.88 27.74 -44.79
CA SER A 217 20.06 27.19 -46.14
C SER A 217 20.18 25.67 -46.03
N GLN A 218 19.14 25.02 -46.56
CA GLN A 218 19.09 23.66 -47.15
C GLN A 218 19.44 22.45 -46.28
#